data_AF-A0A9J5YK41-F1
#
_entry.id   AF-A0A9J5YK41-F1
#
_cell.length_a   1.000
_cell.length_b   1.000
_cell.length_c   1.000
_cell.angle_alpha   90.00
_cell.angle_beta   90.00
_cell.angle_gamma   90.00
#
_symmetry.space_group_name_H-M   'P 1'
#
loop_
_entity.id
_entity.type
_entity.pdbx_description
1 polymer ?
#
loop_
_entity_poly.entity_id
_entity_poly.type
_entity_poly.pdbx_seq_one_letter_code
_entity_poly.pdbx_strand_id
1 'polypeptide(L)'
;MKNNSISFANSAYFSELVRTNELCRQYSEACIELCQEMNLKVVDLWTALQKREDWLAACFTDGIHLAEEGSKIVVEEILKVLKEAEWTPSLHWKSMATEFPEDSPCDLVLADGKSTINPSDWTYHRQIQWD
;
A
#
# COMPACT_ATOMS: atom_id res chain seq x y z
N MET A 1 -20.64 -14.64 15.73
CA MET A 1 -19.30 -15.14 15.36
C MET A 1 -18.59 -15.50 16.65
N LYS A 2 -17.97 -16.68 16.74
CA LYS A 2 -17.42 -17.20 18.00
C LYS A 2 -16.17 -16.39 18.37
N ASN A 3 -16.15 -15.86 19.60
CA ASN A 3 -14.98 -15.26 20.22
C ASN A 3 -13.86 -16.33 20.30
N ASN A 4 -12.93 -16.31 19.36
CA ASN A 4 -11.67 -17.03 19.50
C ASN A 4 -10.71 -16.16 20.30
N SER A 5 -10.89 -16.15 21.62
CA SER A 5 -9.84 -15.71 22.54
C SER A 5 -8.73 -16.75 22.53
N ILE A 6 -7.66 -16.47 21.77
CA ILE A 6 -6.41 -17.23 21.84
C ILE A 6 -5.73 -16.81 23.15
N SER A 7 -5.75 -17.67 24.16
CA SER A 7 -5.00 -17.42 25.39
C SER A 7 -3.51 -17.59 25.09
N PHE A 8 -2.78 -16.50 24.95
CA PHE A 8 -1.32 -16.54 24.96
C PHE A 8 -0.84 -16.72 26.40
N ALA A 9 0.14 -17.60 26.58
CA ALA A 9 0.67 -17.98 27.89
C ALA A 9 1.04 -16.74 28.74
N ASN A 10 0.47 -16.64 29.94
CA ASN A 10 0.84 -15.62 30.91
C ASN A 10 2.31 -15.85 31.33
N SER A 11 3.18 -14.91 30.94
CA SER A 11 4.56 -14.85 31.42
C SER A 11 4.58 -14.21 32.81
N ALA A 12 5.40 -14.72 33.72
CA ALA A 12 5.65 -14.07 35.01
C ALA A 12 6.37 -12.71 34.88
N TYR A 13 6.91 -12.41 33.69
CA TYR A 13 7.76 -11.24 33.43
C TYR A 13 7.18 -10.27 32.39
N PHE A 14 6.22 -10.72 31.56
CA PHE A 14 5.63 -9.90 30.50
C PHE A 14 4.13 -9.80 30.68
N SER A 15 3.60 -8.59 30.49
CA SER A 15 2.16 -8.35 30.46
C SER A 15 1.48 -9.17 29.37
N GLU A 16 0.18 -9.41 29.54
CA GLU A 16 -0.66 -10.04 28.52
C GLU A 16 -0.51 -9.32 27.17
N LEU A 17 -0.29 -10.10 26.11
CA LEU A 17 -0.18 -9.57 24.76
C LEU A 17 -1.57 -9.30 24.20
N VAL A 18 -2.06 -8.08 24.37
CA VAL A 18 -3.36 -7.67 23.85
C VAL A 18 -3.21 -7.13 22.41
N ARG A 19 -3.03 -8.04 21.45
CA ARG A 19 -3.07 -7.74 20.01
C ARG A 19 -4.23 -8.48 19.39
N THR A 20 -5.39 -7.83 19.34
CA THR A 20 -6.61 -8.40 18.76
C THR A 20 -7.03 -7.58 17.55
N ASN A 21 -7.66 -8.24 16.58
CA ASN A 21 -8.19 -7.54 15.40
C ASN A 21 -9.29 -6.52 15.77
N GLU A 22 -10.01 -6.76 16.87
CA GLU A 22 -10.98 -5.82 17.43
C GLU A 22 -10.31 -4.53 17.92
N LEU A 23 -9.16 -4.65 18.61
CA LEU A 23 -8.40 -3.48 19.03
C LEU A 23 -7.85 -2.74 17.80
N CYS A 24 -7.37 -3.46 16.79
CA CYS A 24 -6.96 -2.85 15.52
C CYS A 24 -8.12 -2.06 14.86
N ARG A 25 -9.36 -2.54 14.93
CA ARG A 25 -10.53 -1.79 14.44
C ARG A 25 -10.71 -0.47 15.18
N GLN A 26 -10.66 -0.49 16.50
CA GLN A 26 -10.82 0.72 17.33
C GLN A 26 -9.76 1.77 17.01
N TYR A 27 -8.50 1.36 16.84
CA TYR A 27 -7.44 2.27 16.41
C TYR A 27 -7.65 2.78 14.98
N SER A 28 -8.12 1.93 14.05
CA SER A 28 -8.44 2.35 12.68
C SER A 28 -9.55 3.41 12.67
N GLU A 29 -10.65 3.16 13.39
CA GLU A 29 -11.78 4.07 13.55
C GLU A 29 -11.33 5.43 14.12
N ALA A 30 -10.53 5.43 15.19
CA ALA A 30 -9.98 6.66 15.78
C ALA A 30 -9.05 7.42 14.81
N CYS A 31 -8.23 6.72 14.02
CA CYS A 31 -7.40 7.36 13.01
C CYS A 31 -8.24 7.98 11.88
N ILE A 32 -9.32 7.33 11.46
CA ILE A 32 -10.25 7.86 10.46
C ILE A 32 -10.91 9.13 10.98
N GLU A 33 -11.44 9.10 12.20
CA GLU A 33 -12.04 10.27 12.86
C GLU A 33 -11.05 11.44 12.92
N LEU A 34 -9.82 11.19 13.38
CA LEU A 34 -8.77 12.21 13.45
C LEU A 34 -8.43 12.79 12.06
N CYS A 35 -8.31 11.94 11.03
CA CYS A 35 -8.07 12.40 9.67
C CYS A 35 -9.20 13.31 9.18
N GLN A 36 -10.46 12.97 9.48
CA GLN A 36 -11.62 13.80 9.14
C GLN A 36 -11.59 15.15 9.86
N GLU A 37 -11.30 15.16 11.17
CA GLU A 37 -11.17 16.39 11.98
C GLU A 37 -10.06 17.31 11.45
N MET A 38 -8.94 16.74 11.02
CA MET A 38 -7.79 17.48 10.49
C MET A 38 -7.88 17.79 9.00
N ASN A 39 -8.97 17.39 8.32
CA ASN A 39 -9.12 17.49 6.87
C ASN A 39 -7.96 16.83 6.08
N LEU A 40 -7.52 15.66 6.54
CA LEU A 40 -6.51 14.81 5.93
C LEU A 40 -7.17 13.64 5.18
N LYS A 41 -6.52 13.18 4.12
CA LYS A 41 -6.91 11.93 3.46
C LYS A 41 -6.50 10.73 4.32
N VAL A 42 -7.26 9.64 4.25
CA VAL A 42 -7.07 8.43 5.05
C VAL A 42 -7.03 7.18 4.16
N VAL A 43 -6.19 6.23 4.52
CA VAL A 43 -6.11 4.88 3.93
C VAL A 43 -6.56 3.87 4.99
N ASP A 44 -7.81 3.39 4.89
CA ASP A 44 -8.38 2.42 5.84
C ASP A 44 -7.98 0.98 5.48
N LEU A 45 -6.78 0.59 5.89
CA LEU A 45 -6.24 -0.75 5.64
C LEU A 45 -6.98 -1.85 6.40
N TRP A 46 -7.55 -1.54 7.57
CA TRP A 46 -8.28 -2.52 8.35
C TRP A 46 -9.49 -3.03 7.56
N THR A 47 -10.28 -2.11 6.99
CA THR A 47 -11.41 -2.49 6.14
C THR A 47 -10.93 -3.09 4.81
N ALA A 48 -9.92 -2.50 4.16
CA ALA A 48 -9.48 -2.92 2.83
C ALA A 48 -8.96 -4.37 2.81
N LEU A 49 -8.11 -4.74 3.76
CA LEU A 49 -7.54 -6.10 3.84
C LEU A 49 -8.62 -7.16 4.06
N GLN A 50 -9.69 -6.83 4.79
CA GLN A 50 -10.75 -7.75 5.18
C GLN A 50 -11.89 -7.88 4.15
N LYS A 51 -11.81 -7.20 2.99
CA LYS A 51 -12.79 -7.35 1.90
C LYS A 51 -12.84 -8.78 1.35
N ARG A 52 -11.78 -9.57 1.53
CA ARG A 52 -11.70 -11.00 1.17
C ARG A 52 -11.87 -11.89 2.40
N GLU A 53 -12.49 -13.05 2.23
CA GLU A 53 -12.80 -13.94 3.36
C GLU A 53 -11.56 -14.59 4.00
N ASP A 54 -10.54 -14.89 3.20
CA ASP A 54 -9.30 -15.57 3.62
C ASP A 54 -8.15 -14.58 3.96
N TRP A 55 -8.50 -13.32 4.27
CA TRP A 55 -7.53 -12.23 4.46
C TRP A 55 -6.39 -12.55 5.43
N LEU A 56 -6.67 -13.27 6.52
CA LEU A 56 -5.66 -13.56 7.55
C LEU A 56 -4.55 -14.46 6.99
N ALA A 57 -4.90 -15.43 6.16
CA ALA A 57 -3.96 -16.37 5.58
C ALA A 57 -3.31 -15.82 4.30
N ALA A 58 -4.06 -15.06 3.50
CA ALA A 58 -3.58 -14.55 2.23
C ALA A 58 -2.77 -13.25 2.37
N CYS A 59 -3.19 -12.32 3.23
CA CYS A 59 -2.58 -10.99 3.31
C CYS A 59 -1.37 -10.92 4.25
N PHE A 60 -1.12 -11.95 5.07
CA PHE A 60 -0.08 -11.93 6.10
C PHE A 60 0.82 -13.17 6.03
N THR A 61 2.11 -12.99 6.31
CA THR A 61 3.10 -14.08 6.35
C THR A 61 3.12 -14.80 7.70
N ASP A 62 3.03 -14.04 8.79
CA ASP A 62 3.11 -14.52 10.18
C ASP A 62 1.93 -14.04 11.05
N GLY A 63 0.89 -13.51 10.40
CA GLY A 63 -0.27 -12.91 11.05
C GLY A 63 -0.10 -11.42 11.42
N ILE A 64 1.07 -10.82 11.15
CA ILE A 64 1.33 -9.38 11.38
C ILE A 64 1.97 -8.72 10.16
N HIS A 65 3.03 -9.30 9.58
CA HIS A 65 3.69 -8.75 8.41
C HIS A 65 2.93 -9.09 7.14
N LEU A 66 2.82 -8.13 6.22
CA LEU A 66 2.11 -8.32 4.97
C LEU A 66 2.83 -9.31 4.05
N ALA A 67 2.05 -10.21 3.46
CA ALA A 67 2.46 -11.00 2.32
C ALA A 67 2.39 -10.16 1.03
N GLU A 68 2.70 -10.78 -0.11
CA GLU A 68 2.62 -10.15 -1.42
C GLU A 68 1.19 -9.61 -1.68
N GLU A 69 0.17 -10.42 -1.43
CA GLU A 69 -1.24 -10.07 -1.62
C GLU A 69 -1.66 -8.90 -0.72
N GLY A 70 -1.23 -8.89 0.54
CA GLY A 70 -1.53 -7.79 1.46
C GLY A 70 -0.86 -6.48 1.02
N SER A 71 0.39 -6.57 0.52
CA SER A 71 1.14 -5.42 0.03
C SER A 71 0.52 -4.82 -1.23
N LYS A 72 -0.04 -5.65 -2.13
CA LYS A 72 -0.79 -5.19 -3.31
C LYS A 72 -1.99 -4.33 -2.90
N ILE A 73 -2.78 -4.79 -1.92
CA ILE A 73 -3.94 -4.04 -1.41
C ILE A 73 -3.52 -2.67 -0.84
N VAL A 74 -2.40 -2.61 -0.11
CA VAL A 74 -1.87 -1.33 0.41
C VAL A 74 -1.57 -0.35 -0.73
N VAL A 75 -0.88 -0.82 -1.78
CA VAL A 75 -0.56 0.02 -2.95
C VAL A 75 -1.83 0.49 -3.65
N GLU A 76 -2.82 -0.38 -3.85
CA GLU A 76 -4.11 -0.03 -4.46
C GLU A 76 -4.82 1.08 -3.70
N GLU A 77 -4.95 0.96 -2.37
CA GLU A 77 -5.67 1.93 -1.57
C GLU A 77 -4.91 3.26 -1.45
N ILE A 78 -3.57 3.25 -1.39
CA ILE A 78 -2.77 4.48 -1.45
C ILE A 78 -2.99 5.19 -2.79
N LEU A 79 -2.86 4.47 -3.91
CA LEU A 79 -3.01 5.08 -5.24
C LEU A 79 -4.42 5.60 -5.48
N LYS A 80 -5.44 4.88 -5.01
CA LYS A 80 -6.83 5.36 -5.01
C LYS A 80 -6.94 6.70 -4.30
N VAL A 81 -6.41 6.81 -3.08
CA VAL A 81 -6.43 8.06 -2.31
C VAL A 81 -5.68 9.19 -3.03
N LEU A 82 -4.51 8.92 -3.59
CA LEU A 82 -3.72 9.92 -4.33
C LEU A 82 -4.44 10.39 -5.61
N LYS A 83 -5.18 9.50 -6.27
CA LYS A 83 -5.96 9.78 -7.49
C LYS A 83 -7.21 10.59 -7.20
N GLU A 84 -7.91 10.28 -6.10
CA GLU A 84 -9.12 10.97 -5.66
C GLU A 84 -8.81 12.28 -4.90
N ALA A 85 -7.57 12.49 -4.48
CA ALA A 85 -7.16 13.73 -3.86
C ALA A 85 -7.07 14.86 -4.89
N GLU A 86 -7.88 15.91 -4.69
CA GLU A 86 -7.87 17.13 -5.49
C GLU A 86 -6.70 18.07 -5.09
N TRP A 87 -5.50 17.52 -5.01
CA TRP A 87 -4.28 18.28 -4.71
C TRP A 87 -3.66 18.88 -5.98
N THR A 88 -3.07 20.07 -5.85
CA THR A 88 -2.31 20.71 -6.93
C THR A 88 -0.91 21.06 -6.42
N PRO A 89 0.16 20.45 -6.97
CA PRO A 89 0.15 19.39 -7.98
C PRO A 89 -0.43 18.07 -7.45
N SER A 90 -0.93 17.22 -8.36
CA SER A 90 -1.33 15.85 -8.00
C SER A 90 -0.09 15.03 -7.62
N LEU A 91 -0.22 14.21 -6.58
CA LEU A 91 0.81 13.27 -6.16
C LEU A 91 0.61 11.86 -6.75
N HIS A 92 -0.37 11.68 -7.64
CA HIS A 92 -0.51 10.44 -8.37
C HIS A 92 0.63 10.30 -9.38
N TRP A 93 1.31 9.16 -9.41
CA TRP A 93 2.56 8.97 -10.17
C TRP A 93 2.44 9.28 -11.67
N LYS A 94 1.27 9.02 -12.30
CA LYS A 94 1.02 9.37 -13.71
C LYS A 94 0.94 10.87 -14.00
N SER A 95 0.70 11.67 -12.97
CA SER A 95 0.62 13.12 -13.07
C SER A 95 1.93 13.81 -12.67
N MET A 96 2.87 13.07 -12.09
CA MET A 96 4.20 13.57 -11.75
C MET A 96 5.10 13.51 -12.99
N ALA A 97 5.86 14.57 -13.21
CA ALA A 97 6.87 14.58 -14.28
C ALA A 97 8.04 13.67 -13.91
N THR A 98 8.59 12.98 -14.92
CA THR A 98 9.83 12.23 -14.77
C THR A 98 10.98 13.19 -14.47
N GLU A 99 11.78 12.91 -13.43
CA GLU A 99 12.81 13.82 -12.91
C GLU A 99 13.95 14.06 -13.90
N PHE A 100 14.31 13.03 -14.68
CA PHE A 100 15.36 13.04 -15.70
C PHE A 100 14.80 12.54 -17.04
N PRO A 101 14.00 13.37 -17.75
CA PRO A 101 13.33 12.95 -18.99
C PRO A 101 14.20 13.09 -20.24
N GLU A 102 15.43 13.62 -20.12
CA GLU A 102 16.34 13.83 -21.24
C GLU A 102 16.94 12.53 -21.79
N ASP A 103 17.22 12.53 -23.10
CA ASP A 103 17.93 11.42 -23.74
C ASP A 103 19.38 11.31 -23.21
N SER A 104 19.82 10.08 -22.99
CA SER A 104 21.17 9.78 -22.52
C SER A 104 21.96 8.97 -23.55
N PRO A 105 23.27 9.23 -23.71
CA PRO A 105 24.15 8.32 -24.47
C PRO A 105 24.19 6.89 -23.91
N CYS A 106 23.76 6.69 -22.65
CA CYS A 106 23.66 5.39 -22.01
C CYS A 106 22.32 4.68 -22.26
N ASP A 107 21.40 5.29 -23.01
CA ASP A 107 20.12 4.69 -23.36
C ASP A 107 20.27 3.51 -24.31
N LEU A 108 19.18 2.75 -24.46
CA LEU A 108 19.17 1.56 -25.32
C LEU A 108 19.40 1.95 -26.78
N VAL A 109 20.36 1.28 -27.43
CA VAL A 109 20.72 1.55 -28.83
C VAL A 109 19.78 0.79 -29.78
N LEU A 110 19.25 1.50 -30.77
CA LEU A 110 18.37 0.93 -31.80
C LEU A 110 19.17 0.13 -32.84
N ALA A 111 18.45 -0.63 -33.68
CA ALA A 111 19.06 -1.54 -34.65
C ALA A 111 19.95 -0.84 -35.71
N ASP A 112 19.82 0.47 -35.88
CA ASP A 112 20.67 1.28 -36.75
C ASP A 112 22.08 1.54 -36.18
N GLY A 113 22.32 1.21 -34.91
CA GLY A 113 23.57 1.42 -34.19
C GLY A 113 23.92 2.89 -33.95
N LYS A 114 22.97 3.82 -34.16
CA LYS A 114 23.19 5.28 -34.11
C LYS A 114 22.21 6.00 -33.21
N SER A 115 20.94 5.61 -33.22
CA SER A 115 19.91 6.23 -32.41
C SER A 115 19.71 5.48 -31.10
N THR A 116 19.33 6.22 -30.07
CA THR A 116 18.93 5.67 -28.77
C THR A 116 17.43 5.79 -28.56
N ILE A 117 16.89 4.98 -27.65
CA ILE A 117 15.50 5.07 -27.20
C ILE A 117 15.46 5.31 -25.70
N ASN A 118 14.86 6.44 -25.31
CA ASN A 118 14.74 6.85 -23.93
C ASN A 118 13.65 6.05 -23.21
N PRO A 119 14.00 5.28 -22.17
CA PRO A 119 13.06 4.44 -21.46
C PRO A 119 12.39 5.12 -20.25
N SER A 120 12.60 6.42 -20.02
CA SER A 120 12.24 7.13 -18.79
C SER A 120 10.77 6.97 -18.39
N ASP A 121 9.86 6.95 -19.38
CA ASP A 121 8.41 6.86 -19.17
C ASP A 121 7.86 5.44 -19.34
N TRP A 122 8.73 4.44 -19.47
CA TRP A 122 8.31 3.06 -19.72
C TRP A 122 7.83 2.36 -18.45
N THR A 123 6.59 1.87 -18.47
CA THR A 123 5.98 1.16 -17.33
C THR A 123 5.79 -0.33 -17.59
N TYR A 124 6.11 -0.83 -18.78
CA TYR A 124 5.84 -2.21 -19.20
C TYR A 124 6.63 -3.27 -18.41
N HIS A 125 7.70 -2.88 -17.72
CA HIS A 125 8.45 -3.77 -16.83
C HIS A 125 7.67 -4.09 -15.54
N ARG A 126 6.63 -3.33 -15.21
CA ARG A 126 5.80 -3.55 -14.03
C ARG A 126 4.80 -4.66 -14.30
N GLN A 127 4.77 -5.66 -13.42
CA GLN A 127 3.79 -6.75 -13.48
C GLN A 127 2.34 -6.25 -13.31
N ILE A 128 2.16 -5.16 -12.53
CA ILE A 128 0.87 -4.50 -12.31
C ILE A 128 1.00 -3.04 -12.75
N GLN A 129 0.06 -2.57 -13.58
CA GLN A 129 0.12 -1.23 -14.18
C GLN A 129 -0.42 -0.11 -13.28
N TRP A 130 -0.95 -0.43 -12.09
CA TRP A 130 -1.25 0.51 -11.00
C TRP A 130 -1.93 1.82 -11.46
N ASP A 131 -3.08 1.67 -12.12
CA ASP A 131 -3.71 2.70 -12.94
C ASP A 131 -4.53 3.80 -12.25
#